data_AF-A0A3S1XIZ8-F1
#
_entry.id   AF-A0A3S1XIZ8-F1
#
_cell.length_a   1.000
_cell.length_b   1.000
_cell.length_c   1.000
_cell.angle_alpha   90.00
_cell.angle_beta   90.00
_cell.angle_gamma   90.00
#
_symmetry.space_group_name_H-M   'P 1'
#
loop_
_entity.id
_entity.type
_entity.pdbx_description
1 polymer ?
#
loop_
_entity_poly.entity_id
_entity_poly.type
_entity_poly.pdbx_seq_one_letter_code
_entity_poly.pdbx_strand_id
1 'polypeptide(L)' 'MSGLDLTLDPERQLRRFEVINGAGGRRHWSVDDKARIIAETLEPNAIISEVARRYG' A
#
# COMPACT_ATOMS: atom_id res chain seq x y z
N MET A 1 12.46 6.76 2.26
CA MET A 1 13.13 6.71 0.94
C MET A 1 12.42 5.66 0.11
N SER A 2 11.64 6.10 -0.88
CA SER A 2 10.81 5.25 -1.74
C SER A 2 11.71 4.43 -2.66
N GLY A 3 11.38 3.16 -2.92
CA GLY A 3 12.13 2.25 -3.82
C GLY A 3 12.07 2.64 -5.31
N LEU A 4 11.86 3.92 -5.60
CA LEU A 4 11.78 4.52 -6.93
C LEU A 4 13.03 5.34 -7.30
N ASP A 5 13.98 5.52 -6.38
CA ASP A 5 15.30 6.07 -6.72
C ASP A 5 16.13 5.00 -7.45
N LEU A 6 15.93 4.93 -8.77
CA LEU A 6 16.75 4.15 -9.72
C LEU A 6 18.09 4.83 -10.03
N THR A 7 18.30 6.03 -9.50
CA THR A 7 19.41 6.94 -9.76
C THR A 7 20.75 6.52 -9.14
N LEU A 8 20.77 5.50 -8.27
CA LEU A 8 21.96 5.20 -7.45
C LEU A 8 22.68 3.89 -7.80
N ASP A 9 22.26 3.14 -8.81
CA ASP A 9 22.93 1.89 -9.19
C ASP A 9 23.14 1.80 -10.71
N PRO A 10 24.32 2.19 -11.22
CA PRO A 10 24.64 2.12 -12.65
C PRO A 10 24.73 0.69 -13.20
N GLU A 11 24.84 -0.32 -12.32
CA GLU A 11 24.90 -1.75 -12.71
C GLU A 11 23.52 -2.42 -12.72
N ARG A 12 22.49 -1.76 -12.18
CA ARG A 12 21.11 -2.26 -12.24
C ARG A 12 20.55 -2.05 -13.64
N GLN A 13 20.48 -3.14 -14.41
CA GLN A 13 19.70 -3.18 -15.65
C GLN A 13 18.30 -2.58 -15.41
N LEU A 14 17.99 -1.52 -16.15
CA LEU A 14 16.69 -0.87 -16.14
C LEU A 14 15.63 -1.90 -16.54
N ARG A 15 14.83 -2.36 -15.58
CA ARG A 15 13.71 -3.25 -15.86
C ARG A 15 12.51 -2.42 -16.30
N ARG A 16 11.78 -2.92 -17.31
CA ARG A 16 10.51 -2.33 -17.73
C ARG A 16 9.52 -2.42 -16.57
N PHE A 17 9.03 -1.29 -16.10
CA PHE A 17 7.92 -1.21 -15.15
C PHE A 17 6.64 -0.89 -15.92
N GLU A 18 5.63 -1.73 -15.75
CA GLU A 18 4.29 -1.44 -16.25
C GLU A 18 3.55 -0.63 -15.18
N VAL A 19 3.26 0.63 -15.51
CA VAL A 19 2.51 1.54 -14.63
C VAL A 19 1.05 1.45 -15.03
N ILE A 20 0.23 0.87 -14.15
CA ILE A 20 -1.22 0.79 -14.34
C ILE A 20 -1.82 2.15 -13.98
N ASN A 21 -2.09 2.98 -14.99
CA ASN A 21 -2.70 4.32 -14.86
C ASN A 21 -4.24 4.29 -15.01
N GLY A 22 -4.91 3.19 -14.67
CA GLY A 22 -6.38 3.08 -14.75
C GLY A 22 -7.09 3.96 -13.71
N ALA A 23 -8.35 4.34 -13.98
CA ALA A 23 -9.19 5.13 -13.06
C ALA A 23 -9.39 4.48 -11.66
N GLY A 24 -9.03 3.20 -11.51
CA GLY A 24 -8.81 2.57 -10.22
C GLY A 24 -7.51 3.06 -9.59
N GLY A 25 -7.49 4.32 -9.14
CA GLY A 25 -6.38 4.87 -8.38
C GLY A 25 -6.14 4.15 -7.04
N ARG A 26 -5.14 4.59 -6.27
CA ARG A 26 -4.99 4.16 -4.88
C ARG A 26 -6.25 4.57 -4.12
N ARG A 27 -6.92 3.60 -3.46
CA ARG A 27 -8.09 3.86 -2.64
C ARG A 27 -7.76 4.99 -1.66
N HIS A 28 -8.44 6.11 -1.76
CA HIS A 28 -8.23 7.24 -0.86
C HIS A 28 -9.13 7.03 0.35
N TRP A 29 -8.51 6.96 1.53
CA TRP A 29 -9.24 6.77 2.77
C TRP A 29 -9.30 8.10 3.48
N SER A 30 -10.47 8.45 4.03
CA SER A 30 -10.52 9.54 4.99
C SER A 30 -9.67 9.19 6.21
N VAL A 31 -9.26 10.20 6.97
CA VAL A 31 -8.53 9.98 8.23
C VAL A 31 -9.36 9.11 9.18
N ASP A 32 -10.67 9.33 9.22
CA ASP A 32 -11.59 8.59 10.08
C ASP A 32 -11.73 7.13 9.67
N ASP A 33 -11.83 6.85 8.36
CA ASP A 33 -11.87 5.47 7.86
C ASP A 33 -10.56 4.75 8.18
N LYS A 34 -9.43 5.43 8.01
CA LYS A 34 -8.12 4.88 8.38
C LYS A 34 -8.01 4.62 9.88
N ALA A 35 -8.47 5.54 10.72
CA ALA A 35 -8.45 5.40 12.17
C ALA A 35 -9.29 4.20 12.62
N ARG A 36 -10.49 4.03 12.05
CA ARG A 36 -11.37 2.89 12.35
C ARG A 36 -10.71 1.56 12.04
N ILE A 37 -10.04 1.48 10.89
CA ILE A 37 -9.44 0.24 10.41
C ILE A 37 -8.17 -0.08 11.20
N ILE A 38 -7.39 0.93 11.58
CA ILE A 38 -6.28 0.76 12.51
C ILE A 38 -6.78 0.29 13.88
N ALA A 39 -7.83 0.90 14.43
CA ALA A 39 -8.38 0.50 15.73
C ALA A 39 -8.76 -0.99 15.74
N GLU A 40 -9.36 -1.50 14.67
CA GLU A 40 -9.69 -2.92 14.54
C GLU A 40 -8.44 -3.82 14.55
N THR A 41 -7.34 -3.40 13.92
CA THR A 41 -6.08 -4.18 13.95
C THR A 41 -5.41 -4.21 15.32
N LEU A 42 -5.79 -3.32 16.25
CA LEU A 42 -5.23 -3.23 17.59
C LEU A 42 -5.99 -4.09 18.61
N GLU A 43 -7.11 -4.69 18.23
CA GLU A 43 -7.84 -5.60 19.10
C GLU A 43 -7.02 -6.87 19.42
N PRO A 44 -7.13 -7.42 20.65
CA PRO A 44 -6.45 -8.65 21.00
C PRO A 44 -6.84 -9.80 20.05
N ASN A 45 -5.83 -10.49 19.53
CA ASN A 45 -5.98 -11.58 18.56
C ASN A 45 -6.46 -11.16 17.16
N ALA A 46 -6.44 -9.87 16.82
CA ALA A 46 -6.75 -9.41 15.47
C ALA A 46 -5.76 -9.98 14.44
N ILE A 47 -6.30 -10.49 13.32
CA ILE A 47 -5.49 -10.97 12.19
C ILE A 47 -5.50 -9.88 11.10
N ILE A 48 -4.35 -9.24 10.90
CA ILE A 48 -4.20 -8.12 9.95
C ILE A 48 -4.67 -8.49 8.53
N SER A 49 -4.41 -9.71 8.08
CA SER A 49 -4.83 -10.15 6.74
C SER A 49 -6.35 -10.27 6.59
N GLU A 50 -7.08 -10.61 7.66
CA GLU A 50 -8.54 -10.67 7.65
C GLU A 50 -9.13 -9.26 7.61
N VAL A 51 -8.59 -8.36 8.44
CA VAL A 51 -8.96 -6.94 8.42
C VAL A 51 -8.71 -6.35 7.03
N ALA A 52 -7.54 -6.58 6.46
CA ALA A 52 -7.20 -6.12 5.12
C ALA A 52 -8.16 -6.65 4.04
N ARG A 53 -8.60 -7.91 4.13
CA ARG A 53 -9.59 -8.48 3.19
C ARG A 53 -10.97 -7.82 3.30
N ARG A 54 -11.37 -7.37 4.48
CA ARG A 54 -12.65 -6.68 4.68
C ARG A 54 -12.66 -5.29 4.04
N TYR A 55 -11.52 -4.62 3.99
CA TYR A 55 -11.37 -3.25 3.47
C TYR A 55 -10.54 -3.16 2.18
N GLY A 56 -10.24 -4.30 1.55
CA GLY A 56 -9.50 -4.44 0.28
C GLY A 56 -10.32 -4.02 -0.92
#